data_AF-A0A928ZJB2-F1
#
_entry.id   AF-A0A928ZJB2-F1
#
_cell.length_a   1.000
_cell.length_b   1.000
_cell.length_c   1.000
_cell.angle_alpha   90.00
_cell.angle_beta   90.00
_cell.angle_gamma   90.00
#
_symmetry.space_group_name_H-M   'P 1'
#
loop_
_entity.id
_entity.type
_entity.pdbx_description
1 polymer ?
#
loop_
_entity_poly.entity_id
_entity_poly.type
_entity_poly.pdbx_seq_one_letter_code
_entity_poly.pdbx_strand_id
1 'polypeptide(L)'
;MVSVEIADQLTVFDELTPEEEHQRLYLERRVERAFYEAGKALMELRDRRLYRSTHKTFEEYCRDRFGHSRQKSNYLIAAADVYENLTTICCQKSGIEDLTTTGTQILPTSEGQVRPITKLDPQEQWEVWQTAVEEAGSKVPTGRIVKDVVQRIMERTQVPNTYQVGEVCQIIVKDNPDLKGKGGCWAIVSAVNEFSCTMRMWNGEYTVRIDQLKSMNYTDSECHDMQSLSARINKLRDSDNLEEAALAVLKHLGELKRPYLTEFEQKMLRFIELECSTTSS
;
A
#
# COMPACT_ATOMS: atom_id res chain seq x y z
N MET A 1 -2.74 65.76 3.89
CA MET A 1 -2.78 64.83 2.76
C MET A 1 -1.35 64.72 2.25
N VAL A 2 -0.59 63.76 2.78
CA VAL A 2 0.82 63.54 2.41
C VAL A 2 0.81 62.44 1.36
N SER A 3 1.09 62.81 0.12
CA SER A 3 1.28 61.87 -0.98
C SER A 3 2.54 61.06 -0.70
N VAL A 4 2.38 59.76 -0.46
CA VAL A 4 3.49 58.82 -0.39
C VAL A 4 3.79 58.38 -1.81
N GLU A 5 4.81 58.98 -2.44
CA GLU A 5 5.43 58.44 -3.64
C GLU A 5 6.21 57.18 -3.23
N ILE A 6 5.63 56.01 -3.50
CA ILE A 6 6.33 54.75 -3.44
C ILE A 6 7.14 54.65 -4.73
N ALA A 7 8.43 54.99 -4.65
CA ALA A 7 9.39 54.73 -5.71
C ALA A 7 9.57 53.22 -5.85
N ASP A 8 8.98 52.66 -6.89
CA ASP A 8 9.18 51.27 -7.32
C ASP A 8 10.62 51.13 -7.81
N GLN A 9 11.49 50.60 -6.96
CA GLN A 9 12.87 50.31 -7.34
C GLN A 9 12.88 49.10 -8.29
N LEU A 10 12.92 49.38 -9.59
CA LEU A 10 13.20 48.38 -10.63
C LEU A 10 14.56 47.72 -10.32
N THR A 11 14.51 46.49 -9.81
CA THR A 11 15.71 45.64 -9.67
C THR A 11 16.17 45.23 -11.07
N VAL A 12 17.24 45.86 -11.56
CA VAL A 12 17.90 45.47 -12.81
C VAL A 12 18.74 44.23 -12.52
N PHE A 13 18.41 43.11 -13.15
CA PHE A 13 19.20 41.88 -13.11
C PHE A 13 20.18 41.89 -14.29
N ASP A 14 21.43 41.49 -14.07
CA ASP A 14 22.40 41.31 -15.14
C ASP A 14 21.98 40.14 -16.05
N GLU A 15 22.06 40.32 -17.36
CA GLU A 15 21.76 39.27 -18.35
C GLU A 15 22.86 38.21 -18.35
N LEU A 16 22.47 36.94 -18.29
CA LEU A 16 23.41 35.81 -18.39
C LEU A 16 23.92 35.66 -19.82
N THR A 17 25.20 35.33 -19.98
CA THR A 17 25.72 34.84 -21.25
C THR A 17 25.14 33.46 -21.58
N PRO A 18 25.10 33.05 -22.87
CA PRO A 18 24.60 31.73 -23.25
C PRO A 18 25.32 30.56 -22.55
N GLU A 19 26.61 30.73 -22.22
CA GLU A 19 27.39 29.75 -21.47
C GLU A 19 26.94 29.66 -20.01
N GLU A 20 26.69 30.80 -19.36
CA GLU A 20 26.18 30.83 -17.99
C GLU A 20 24.75 30.30 -17.90
N GLU A 21 23.92 30.53 -18.92
CA GLU A 21 22.58 29.92 -19.01
C GLU A 21 22.66 28.39 -19.11
N HIS A 22 23.59 27.88 -19.91
CA HIS A 22 23.83 26.44 -20.02
C HIS A 22 24.31 25.84 -18.69
N GLN A 23 25.26 26.51 -18.04
CA GLN A 23 25.77 26.09 -16.74
C GLN A 23 24.69 26.14 -15.64
N ARG A 24 23.86 27.18 -15.62
CA ARG A 24 22.70 27.28 -14.72
C ARG A 24 21.79 26.07 -14.90
N LEU A 25 21.39 25.78 -16.14
CA LEU A 25 20.51 24.65 -16.45
C LEU A 25 21.12 23.31 -16.02
N TYR A 26 22.42 23.12 -16.25
CA TYR A 26 23.14 21.93 -15.82
C TYR A 26 23.12 21.76 -14.29
N LEU A 27 23.39 22.84 -13.55
CA LEU A 27 23.41 22.83 -12.08
C LEU A 27 22.01 22.62 -11.50
N GLU A 28 20.99 23.27 -12.05
CA GLU A 28 19.59 23.10 -11.65
C GLU A 28 19.15 21.63 -11.78
N ARG A 29 19.42 21.00 -12.94
CA ARG A 29 19.09 19.58 -13.16
C ARG A 29 19.79 18.65 -12.19
N ARG A 30 21.02 18.95 -11.79
CA ARG A 30 21.74 18.16 -10.78
C ARG A 30 21.08 18.28 -9.41
N VAL A 31 20.64 19.48 -9.03
CA VAL A 31 19.94 19.71 -7.77
C VAL A 31 18.60 18.96 -7.75
N GLU A 32 17.83 19.03 -8.84
CA GLU A 32 16.54 18.36 -8.97
C GLU A 32 16.66 16.82 -8.92
N ARG A 33 17.74 16.26 -9.45
CA ARG A 33 18.00 14.81 -9.45
C ARG A 33 18.69 14.30 -8.19
N ALA A 34 19.13 15.17 -7.30
CA ALA A 34 19.94 14.79 -6.14
C ALA A 34 19.25 13.76 -5.23
N PHE A 35 17.93 13.88 -5.01
CA PHE A 35 17.20 12.91 -4.18
C PHE A 35 17.11 11.52 -4.85
N TYR A 36 16.94 11.49 -6.18
CA TYR A 36 16.90 10.26 -6.98
C TYR A 36 18.26 9.56 -6.95
N GLU A 37 19.34 10.29 -7.21
CA GLU A 37 20.72 9.77 -7.15
C GLU A 37 21.05 9.24 -5.75
N ALA A 38 20.67 9.98 -4.70
CA ALA A 38 20.82 9.53 -3.33
C ALA A 38 20.03 8.25 -3.04
N GLY A 39 18.77 8.15 -3.51
CA GLY A 39 17.94 6.97 -3.36
C GLY A 39 18.51 5.73 -4.07
N LYS A 40 18.97 5.87 -5.32
CA LYS A 40 19.63 4.79 -6.08
C LYS A 40 20.91 4.31 -5.39
N ALA A 41 21.74 5.24 -4.92
CA ALA A 41 22.98 4.90 -4.21
C ALA A 41 22.68 4.18 -2.88
N LEU A 42 21.68 4.64 -2.12
CA LEU A 42 21.23 3.98 -0.89
C LEU A 42 20.70 2.57 -1.16
N MET A 43 19.94 2.39 -2.24
CA MET A 43 19.46 1.07 -2.68
C MET A 43 20.62 0.13 -3.00
N GLU A 44 21.61 0.60 -3.77
CA GLU A 44 22.76 -0.22 -4.13
C GLU A 44 23.60 -0.61 -2.89
N LEU A 45 23.83 0.34 -1.97
CA LEU A 45 24.48 0.09 -0.69
C LEU A 45 23.75 -0.99 0.12
N ARG A 46 22.41 -0.94 0.13
CA ARG A 46 21.54 -1.89 0.84
C ARG A 46 21.63 -3.28 0.21
N ASP A 47 21.38 -3.37 -1.09
CA ASP A 47 21.17 -4.62 -1.82
C ASP A 47 22.48 -5.42 -1.96
N ARG A 48 23.60 -4.72 -2.20
CA ARG A 48 24.95 -5.32 -2.22
C ARG A 48 25.55 -5.50 -0.83
N ARG A 49 24.84 -5.07 0.23
CA ARG A 49 25.27 -5.11 1.63
C ARG A 49 26.66 -4.51 1.85
N LEU A 50 26.96 -3.37 1.21
CA LEU A 50 28.29 -2.74 1.27
C LEU A 50 28.61 -2.14 2.66
N TYR A 51 27.63 -2.09 3.56
CA TYR A 51 27.79 -1.69 4.96
C TYR A 51 28.33 -2.81 5.87
N ARG A 52 28.35 -4.07 5.41
CA ARG A 52 28.61 -5.26 6.24
C ARG A 52 29.97 -5.31 6.95
N SER A 53 30.95 -4.53 6.49
CA SER A 53 32.28 -4.44 7.10
C SER A 53 32.32 -3.57 8.35
N THR A 54 31.34 -2.67 8.53
CA THR A 54 31.32 -1.68 9.61
C THR A 54 30.07 -1.79 10.48
N HIS A 55 28.91 -2.17 9.91
CA HIS A 55 27.63 -2.18 10.60
C HIS A 55 26.89 -3.49 10.38
N LYS A 56 26.08 -3.90 11.37
CA LYS A 56 25.26 -5.12 11.29
C LYS A 56 24.02 -4.92 10.41
N THR A 57 23.46 -3.72 10.43
CA THR A 57 22.25 -3.37 9.67
C THR A 57 22.48 -2.16 8.78
N PHE A 58 21.72 -2.09 7.69
CA PHE A 58 21.75 -0.96 6.76
C PHE A 58 21.30 0.34 7.46
N GLU A 59 20.33 0.23 8.35
CA GLU A 59 19.77 1.35 9.08
C GLU A 59 20.75 2.00 10.04
N GLU A 60 21.55 1.21 10.76
CA GLU A 60 22.61 1.72 11.62
C GLU A 60 23.67 2.47 10.79
N TYR A 61 24.08 1.89 9.66
CA TYR A 61 25.02 2.52 8.74
C TYR A 61 24.51 3.87 8.21
N CYS A 62 23.24 3.94 7.81
CA CYS A 62 22.64 5.18 7.32
C CYS A 62 22.57 6.26 8.40
N ARG A 63 22.30 5.86 9.64
CA ARG A 63 22.23 6.77 10.78
C ARG A 63 23.60 7.35 11.10
N ASP A 64 24.61 6.50 11.19
CA ASP A 64 25.97 6.90 11.58
C ASP A 64 26.66 7.74 10.48
N ARG A 65 26.58 7.31 9.21
CA ARG A 65 27.30 7.98 8.11
C ARG A 65 26.58 9.19 7.54
N PHE A 66 25.25 9.16 7.47
CA PHE A 66 24.46 10.19 6.77
C PHE A 66 23.51 10.95 7.71
N GLY A 67 23.42 10.59 8.99
CA GLY A 67 22.44 11.20 9.91
C GLY A 67 20.99 10.90 9.52
N HIS A 68 20.76 9.89 8.67
CA HIS A 68 19.42 9.57 8.18
C HIS A 68 18.68 8.68 9.18
N SER A 69 17.42 9.02 9.45
CA SER A 69 16.51 8.08 10.09
C SER A 69 16.23 6.91 9.15
N ARG A 70 15.91 5.74 9.72
CA ARG A 70 15.48 4.56 8.95
C ARG A 70 14.38 4.90 7.94
N GLN A 71 13.39 5.69 8.39
CA GLN A 71 12.29 6.15 7.55
C GLN A 71 12.78 6.99 6.38
N LYS A 72 13.67 7.97 6.63
CA LYS A 72 14.20 8.84 5.57
C LYS A 72 14.94 8.04 4.49
N SER A 73 15.80 7.08 4.87
CA SER A 73 16.49 6.24 3.89
C SER A 73 15.53 5.40 3.06
N ASN A 74 14.52 4.80 3.69
CA ASN A 74 13.51 4.01 2.97
C ASN A 74 12.67 4.86 2.02
N TYR A 75 12.32 6.08 2.43
CA TYR A 75 11.58 7.01 1.58
C TYR A 75 12.40 7.47 0.38
N LEU A 76 13.69 7.76 0.55
CA LEU A 76 14.58 8.11 -0.57
C LEU A 76 14.70 6.97 -1.58
N ILE A 77 14.83 5.72 -1.10
CA ILE A 77 14.87 4.54 -1.97
C ILE A 77 13.54 4.41 -2.75
N ALA A 78 12.41 4.41 -2.05
CA ALA A 78 11.09 4.28 -2.68
C ALA A 78 10.80 5.41 -3.68
N ALA A 79 11.21 6.64 -3.37
CA ALA A 79 11.08 7.76 -4.28
C ALA A 79 11.94 7.64 -5.53
N ALA A 80 13.12 7.02 -5.42
CA ALA A 80 13.97 6.77 -6.57
C ALA A 80 13.34 5.73 -7.52
N ASP A 81 12.72 4.69 -6.97
CA ASP A 81 11.98 3.69 -7.76
C ASP A 81 10.81 4.33 -8.53
N VAL A 82 10.03 5.21 -7.87
CA VAL A 82 8.94 5.95 -8.53
C VAL A 82 9.50 6.86 -9.64
N TYR A 83 10.59 7.57 -9.39
CA TYR A 83 11.20 8.44 -10.38
C TYR A 83 11.66 7.66 -11.62
N GLU A 84 12.26 6.49 -11.43
CA GLU A 84 12.66 5.58 -12.50
C GLU A 84 11.44 5.10 -13.29
N ASN A 85 10.37 4.65 -12.61
CA ASN A 85 9.12 4.24 -13.26
C ASN A 85 8.51 5.35 -14.11
N LEU A 86 8.41 6.57 -13.57
CA LEU A 86 7.88 7.74 -14.29
C LEU A 86 8.72 8.06 -15.53
N THR A 87 10.04 7.93 -15.41
CA THR A 87 10.98 8.16 -16.52
C THR A 87 10.80 7.09 -17.60
N THR A 88 10.83 5.80 -17.22
CA THR A 88 10.71 4.67 -18.14
C THR A 88 9.38 4.67 -18.90
N ILE A 89 8.25 4.87 -18.20
CA ILE A 89 6.92 4.87 -18.83
C ILE A 89 6.79 6.05 -19.79
N CYS A 90 7.36 7.20 -19.45
CA CYS A 90 7.35 8.35 -20.36
C CYS A 90 8.12 8.06 -21.65
N CYS A 91 9.33 7.49 -21.57
CA CYS A 91 10.11 7.13 -22.75
C CYS A 91 9.35 6.15 -23.65
N GLN A 92 8.64 5.19 -23.06
CA GLN A 92 7.83 4.20 -23.79
C GLN A 92 6.62 4.82 -24.50
N LYS A 93 5.93 5.79 -23.87
CA LYS A 93 4.73 6.44 -24.44
C LYS A 93 5.07 7.54 -25.45
N SER A 94 6.20 8.22 -25.30
CA SER A 94 6.60 9.32 -26.18
C SER A 94 7.31 8.85 -27.46
N GLY A 95 7.77 7.60 -27.55
CA GLY A 95 8.42 7.06 -28.76
C GLY A 95 9.72 7.79 -29.17
N ILE A 96 10.30 8.59 -28.27
CA ILE A 96 11.49 9.40 -28.50
C ILE A 96 12.68 8.71 -27.81
N GLU A 97 13.63 8.21 -28.61
CA GLU A 97 14.88 7.61 -28.13
C GLU A 97 15.91 8.66 -27.67
N ASP A 98 15.67 9.95 -27.92
CA ASP A 98 16.60 11.03 -27.61
C ASP A 98 16.18 11.81 -26.35
N LEU A 99 16.88 11.53 -25.24
CA LEU A 99 16.71 12.16 -23.93
C LEU A 99 17.20 13.62 -23.88
N THR A 100 17.57 14.19 -25.02
CA THR A 100 18.09 15.56 -25.09
C THR A 100 17.22 16.41 -26.00
N THR A 101 16.57 17.43 -25.41
CA THR A 101 16.02 18.61 -26.12
C THR A 101 14.55 18.56 -26.55
N THR A 102 13.64 18.01 -25.74
CA THR A 102 12.24 18.51 -25.74
C THR A 102 11.76 18.76 -24.31
N GLY A 103 11.71 20.03 -23.92
CA GLY A 103 11.45 20.51 -22.56
C GLY A 103 10.00 20.43 -22.10
N THR A 104 9.38 19.26 -22.12
CA THR A 104 7.97 19.09 -21.72
C THR A 104 7.73 18.05 -20.62
N GLN A 105 8.76 17.33 -20.15
CA GLN A 105 8.59 16.33 -19.10
C GLN A 105 8.82 16.91 -17.70
N ILE A 106 7.74 17.08 -16.94
CA ILE A 106 7.78 17.56 -15.55
C ILE A 106 8.00 16.36 -14.64
N LEU A 107 9.23 16.21 -14.16
CA LEU A 107 9.64 15.15 -13.26
C LEU A 107 9.58 15.62 -11.79
N PRO A 108 9.48 14.68 -10.83
CA PRO A 108 9.59 15.03 -9.42
C PRO A 108 10.97 15.61 -9.11
N THR A 109 11.00 16.66 -8.29
CA THR A 109 12.22 17.32 -7.81
C THR A 109 12.50 17.03 -6.33
N SER A 110 11.55 16.41 -5.64
CA SER A 110 11.67 16.08 -4.22
C SER A 110 10.95 14.77 -3.86
N GLU A 111 11.53 14.01 -2.94
CA GLU A 111 10.95 12.78 -2.38
C GLU A 111 9.52 13.02 -1.82
N GLY A 112 9.28 14.17 -1.20
CA GLY A 112 7.99 14.47 -0.59
C GLY A 112 6.83 14.56 -1.59
N GLN A 113 7.12 14.81 -2.88
CA GLN A 113 6.11 14.86 -3.94
C GLN A 113 5.63 13.46 -4.33
N VAL A 114 6.54 12.49 -4.37
CA VAL A 114 6.24 11.11 -4.79
C VAL A 114 5.86 10.20 -3.65
N ARG A 115 6.14 10.57 -2.40
CA ARG A 115 5.75 9.80 -1.20
C ARG A 115 4.30 9.29 -1.21
N PRO A 116 3.27 10.08 -1.62
CA PRO A 116 1.89 9.60 -1.64
C PRO A 116 1.63 8.46 -2.64
N ILE A 117 2.43 8.38 -3.72
CA ILE A 117 2.22 7.42 -4.82
C ILE A 117 3.15 6.21 -4.76
N THR A 118 4.11 6.13 -3.83
CA THR A 118 5.09 5.02 -3.76
C THR A 118 4.46 3.63 -3.60
N LYS A 119 3.20 3.55 -3.16
CA LYS A 119 2.47 2.29 -2.94
C LYS A 119 1.59 1.87 -4.11
N LEU A 120 1.40 2.75 -5.10
CA LEU A 120 0.58 2.49 -6.28
C LEU A 120 1.36 1.70 -7.31
N ASP A 121 0.67 1.05 -8.25
CA ASP A 121 1.34 0.35 -9.35
C ASP A 121 2.02 1.34 -10.32
N PRO A 122 3.08 0.96 -11.06
CA PRO A 122 3.84 1.88 -11.90
C PRO A 122 2.99 2.68 -12.90
N GLN A 123 1.95 2.06 -13.47
CA GLN A 123 1.03 2.75 -14.37
C GLN A 123 0.17 3.79 -13.64
N GLU A 124 -0.35 3.45 -12.47
CA GLU A 124 -1.15 4.36 -11.62
C GLU A 124 -0.28 5.52 -11.10
N GLN A 125 0.98 5.26 -10.75
CA GLN A 125 1.95 6.30 -10.40
C GLN A 125 2.07 7.35 -11.50
N TRP A 126 2.18 6.90 -12.76
CA TRP A 126 2.26 7.79 -13.92
C TRP A 126 0.97 8.59 -14.13
N GLU A 127 -0.19 7.94 -14.05
CA GLU A 127 -1.48 8.61 -14.25
C GLU A 127 -1.74 9.68 -13.17
N VAL A 128 -1.53 9.33 -11.90
CA VAL A 128 -1.66 10.26 -10.78
C VAL A 128 -0.70 11.44 -10.93
N TRP A 129 0.54 11.17 -11.32
CA TRP A 129 1.54 12.21 -11.50
C TRP A 129 1.16 13.18 -12.62
N GLN A 130 0.72 12.67 -13.78
CA GLN A 130 0.27 13.50 -14.90
C GLN A 130 -0.93 14.36 -14.52
N THR A 131 -1.94 13.79 -13.86
CA THR A 131 -3.09 14.56 -13.37
C THR A 131 -2.67 15.65 -12.38
N ALA A 132 -1.72 15.36 -11.48
CA ALA A 132 -1.19 16.36 -10.55
C ALA A 132 -0.44 17.49 -11.26
N VAL A 133 0.30 17.18 -12.33
CA VAL A 133 1.00 18.17 -13.18
C VAL A 133 0.01 19.07 -13.92
N GLU A 134 -1.07 18.50 -14.48
CA GLU A 134 -2.13 19.25 -15.16
C GLU A 134 -2.81 20.23 -14.19
N GLU A 135 -3.15 19.78 -12.97
CA GLU A 135 -3.76 20.64 -11.95
C GLU A 135 -2.82 21.72 -11.41
N ALA A 136 -1.50 21.46 -11.41
CA ALA A 136 -0.50 22.46 -11.08
C ALA A 136 -0.26 23.48 -12.21
N GLY A 137 -0.99 23.38 -13.33
CA GLY A 137 -0.87 24.27 -14.48
C GLY A 137 0.41 24.05 -15.27
N SER A 138 0.77 22.78 -15.50
CA SER A 138 2.02 22.38 -16.17
C SER A 138 3.27 22.89 -15.47
N LYS A 139 3.24 22.85 -14.13
CA LYS A 139 4.39 23.10 -13.26
C LYS A 139 4.63 21.89 -12.36
N VAL A 140 5.80 21.85 -11.73
CA VAL A 140 6.13 20.79 -10.76
C VAL A 140 5.08 20.81 -9.63
N PRO A 141 4.30 19.73 -9.44
CA PRO A 141 3.25 19.71 -8.44
C PRO A 141 3.84 19.70 -7.03
N THR A 142 3.13 20.30 -6.09
CA THR A 142 3.47 20.17 -4.67
C THR A 142 2.99 18.82 -4.14
N GLY A 143 3.65 18.28 -3.11
CA GLY A 143 3.22 17.02 -2.51
C GLY A 143 1.80 17.02 -1.94
N ARG A 144 1.22 18.21 -1.68
CA ARG A 144 -0.19 18.36 -1.30
C ARG A 144 -1.11 18.05 -2.48
N ILE A 145 -0.87 18.67 -3.64
CA ILE A 145 -1.63 18.42 -4.87
C ILE A 145 -1.58 16.93 -5.23
N VAL A 146 -0.38 16.33 -5.21
CA VAL A 146 -0.23 14.90 -5.49
C VAL A 146 -1.04 14.05 -4.50
N LYS A 147 -1.00 14.39 -3.21
CA LYS A 147 -1.79 13.69 -2.18
C LYS A 147 -3.30 13.85 -2.42
N ASP A 148 -3.76 15.03 -2.79
CA ASP A 148 -5.18 15.32 -3.03
C ASP A 148 -5.68 14.62 -4.31
N VAL A 149 -4.83 14.49 -5.33
CA VAL A 149 -5.10 13.69 -6.53
C VAL A 149 -5.17 12.20 -6.19
N VAL A 150 -4.21 11.67 -5.42
CA VAL A 150 -4.25 10.28 -4.93
C VAL A 150 -5.54 10.03 -4.18
N GLN A 151 -5.88 10.91 -3.23
CA GLN A 151 -7.07 10.77 -2.41
C GLN A 151 -8.34 10.78 -3.27
N ARG A 152 -8.46 11.71 -4.22
CA ARG A 152 -9.60 11.75 -5.15
C ARG A 152 -9.66 10.57 -6.09
N ILE A 153 -8.53 10.04 -6.54
CA ILE A 153 -8.51 8.82 -7.37
C ILE A 153 -8.94 7.64 -6.50
N MET A 154 -8.45 7.52 -5.27
CA MET A 154 -8.91 6.49 -4.33
C MET A 154 -10.41 6.61 -4.02
N GLU A 155 -10.93 7.82 -3.84
CA GLU A 155 -12.35 8.10 -3.60
C GLU A 155 -13.20 7.88 -4.85
N ARG A 156 -12.75 8.29 -6.05
CA ARG A 156 -13.44 8.09 -7.33
C ARG A 156 -13.43 6.64 -7.77
N THR A 157 -12.38 5.92 -7.39
CA THR A 157 -12.26 4.46 -7.55
C THR A 157 -12.86 3.75 -6.33
N GLN A 158 -13.77 4.39 -5.58
CA GLN A 158 -14.80 3.73 -4.79
C GLN A 158 -15.54 2.77 -5.71
N VAL A 159 -14.99 1.58 -5.91
CA VAL A 159 -15.81 0.40 -6.11
C VAL A 159 -16.60 0.34 -4.80
N PRO A 160 -17.92 0.60 -4.83
CA PRO A 160 -18.73 0.47 -3.63
C PRO A 160 -18.43 -0.89 -3.03
N ASN A 161 -18.38 -0.99 -1.71
CA ASN A 161 -18.19 -2.28 -1.08
C ASN A 161 -19.30 -3.23 -1.56
N THR A 162 -18.95 -4.11 -2.52
CA THR A 162 -19.92 -5.01 -3.17
C THR A 162 -20.27 -6.19 -2.26
N TYR A 163 -19.52 -6.36 -1.16
CA TYR A 163 -19.72 -7.44 -0.23
C TYR A 163 -21.01 -7.23 0.58
N GLN A 164 -21.75 -8.33 0.77
CA GLN A 164 -22.99 -8.32 1.53
C GLN A 164 -22.82 -9.04 2.87
N VAL A 165 -23.61 -8.63 3.87
CA VAL A 165 -23.64 -9.35 5.17
C VAL A 165 -24.08 -10.79 4.92
N GLY A 166 -23.32 -11.74 5.46
CA GLY A 166 -23.52 -13.17 5.26
C GLY A 166 -22.73 -13.78 4.09
N GLU A 167 -22.10 -12.96 3.25
CA GLU A 167 -21.25 -13.45 2.16
C GLU A 167 -19.99 -14.14 2.70
N VAL A 168 -19.58 -15.22 2.03
CA VAL A 168 -18.38 -15.99 2.37
C VAL A 168 -17.20 -15.53 1.53
N CYS A 169 -16.15 -15.05 2.19
CA CYS A 169 -14.94 -14.57 1.56
C CYS A 169 -13.71 -15.33 2.06
N GLN A 170 -12.69 -15.41 1.23
CA GLN A 170 -11.37 -15.88 1.61
C GLN A 170 -10.44 -14.71 1.93
N ILE A 171 -9.63 -14.87 2.97
CA ILE A 171 -8.68 -13.86 3.43
C ILE A 171 -7.37 -13.95 2.66
N ILE A 172 -6.96 -12.83 2.09
CA ILE A 172 -5.66 -12.65 1.44
C ILE A 172 -4.74 -11.90 2.38
N VAL A 173 -3.66 -12.55 2.82
CA VAL A 173 -2.64 -11.93 3.66
C VAL A 173 -1.65 -11.19 2.77
N LYS A 174 -1.77 -9.86 2.76
CA LYS A 174 -0.73 -8.93 2.27
C LYS A 174 0.08 -8.44 3.46
N ASP A 175 0.17 -7.13 3.67
CA ASP A 175 0.98 -6.49 4.74
C ASP A 175 0.23 -6.22 6.05
N ASN A 176 -0.83 -6.97 6.37
CA ASN A 176 -1.59 -6.76 7.60
C ASN A 176 -1.06 -7.66 8.73
N PRO A 177 -0.39 -7.11 9.77
CA PRO A 177 0.17 -7.91 10.87
C PRO A 177 -0.91 -8.69 11.63
N ASP A 178 -2.14 -8.17 11.70
CA ASP A 178 -3.24 -8.79 12.44
C ASP A 178 -3.77 -10.06 11.74
N LEU A 179 -3.51 -10.19 10.43
CA LEU A 179 -3.90 -11.33 9.62
C LEU A 179 -2.77 -12.35 9.41
N LYS A 180 -1.61 -12.15 10.06
CA LYS A 180 -0.47 -13.06 9.93
C LYS A 180 -0.86 -14.49 10.33
N GLY A 181 -0.61 -15.44 9.43
CA GLY A 181 -0.95 -16.86 9.64
C GLY A 181 -2.42 -17.23 9.38
N LYS A 182 -3.25 -16.29 8.89
CA LYS A 182 -4.67 -16.50 8.57
C LYS A 182 -4.96 -16.51 7.06
N GLY A 183 -3.91 -16.59 6.25
CA GLY A 183 -4.01 -16.56 4.81
C GLY A 183 -4.68 -17.81 4.27
N GLY A 184 -5.69 -17.62 3.43
CA GLY A 184 -6.46 -18.71 2.85
C GLY A 184 -7.63 -19.20 3.72
N CYS A 185 -7.75 -18.75 4.96
CA CYS A 185 -8.94 -19.02 5.78
C CYS A 185 -10.18 -18.39 5.14
N TRP A 186 -11.31 -19.08 5.24
CA TRP A 186 -12.60 -18.49 4.91
C TRP A 186 -13.16 -17.72 6.10
N ALA A 187 -13.99 -16.74 5.81
CA ALA A 187 -14.60 -15.86 6.78
C ALA A 187 -15.95 -15.35 6.27
N ILE A 188 -16.83 -14.99 7.20
CA ILE A 188 -18.17 -14.50 6.86
C ILE A 188 -18.25 -13.01 7.15
N VAL A 189 -18.77 -12.24 6.19
CA VAL A 189 -19.03 -10.81 6.36
C VAL A 189 -20.11 -10.62 7.43
N SER A 190 -19.72 -10.07 8.58
CA SER A 190 -20.64 -9.76 9.70
C SER A 190 -21.13 -8.33 9.67
N ALA A 191 -20.29 -7.41 9.20
CA ALA A 191 -20.68 -6.01 8.95
C ALA A 191 -19.91 -5.46 7.74
N VAL A 192 -20.57 -4.60 6.99
CA VAL A 192 -20.03 -3.93 5.80
C VAL A 192 -19.76 -2.48 6.17
N ASN A 193 -18.49 -2.05 6.08
CA ASN A 193 -18.08 -0.66 6.23
C ASN A 193 -17.68 -0.09 4.86
N GLU A 194 -17.45 1.23 4.79
CA GLU A 194 -17.15 1.94 3.54
C GLU A 194 -15.94 1.35 2.76
N PHE A 195 -14.87 0.98 3.47
CA PHE A 195 -13.62 0.45 2.86
C PHE A 195 -13.14 -0.88 3.48
N SER A 196 -13.94 -1.49 4.35
CA SER A 196 -13.58 -2.71 5.06
C SER A 196 -14.82 -3.52 5.41
N CYS A 197 -14.64 -4.80 5.70
CA CYS A 197 -15.68 -5.64 6.27
C CYS A 197 -15.21 -6.15 7.63
N THR A 198 -16.14 -6.24 8.57
CA THR A 198 -15.92 -7.04 9.78
C THR A 198 -16.15 -8.49 9.40
N MET A 199 -15.09 -9.29 9.46
CA MET A 199 -15.05 -10.68 9.04
C MET A 199 -15.06 -11.58 10.27
N ARG A 200 -15.98 -12.53 10.32
CA ARG A 200 -16.01 -13.58 11.34
C ARG A 200 -15.30 -14.82 10.84
N MET A 201 -14.22 -15.18 11.52
CA MET A 201 -13.39 -16.36 11.29
C MET A 201 -13.60 -17.39 12.41
N TRP A 202 -12.98 -18.57 12.25
CA TRP A 202 -13.02 -19.64 13.24
C TRP A 202 -12.45 -19.24 14.61
N ASN A 203 -11.50 -18.29 14.66
CA ASN A 203 -10.82 -17.86 15.88
C ASN A 203 -11.20 -16.46 16.39
N GLY A 204 -12.10 -15.74 15.72
CA GLY A 204 -12.46 -14.39 16.13
C GLY A 204 -13.02 -13.53 15.00
N GLU A 205 -13.35 -12.29 15.34
CA GLU A 205 -13.76 -11.27 14.37
C GLU A 205 -12.59 -10.31 14.09
N TYR A 206 -12.44 -9.92 12.82
CA TYR A 206 -11.36 -9.06 12.35
C TYR A 206 -11.90 -8.04 11.35
N THR A 207 -11.44 -6.80 11.43
CA THR A 207 -11.70 -5.81 10.40
C THR A 207 -10.69 -5.98 9.26
N VAL A 208 -11.17 -6.34 8.07
CA VAL A 208 -10.35 -6.64 6.90
C VAL A 208 -10.72 -5.69 5.76
N ARG A 209 -9.71 -5.10 5.12
CA ARG A 209 -9.94 -4.22 3.97
C ARG A 209 -10.44 -5.00 2.77
N ILE A 210 -11.27 -4.36 1.94
CA ILE A 210 -11.87 -4.95 0.73
C ILE A 210 -10.81 -5.53 -0.21
N ASP A 211 -9.65 -4.89 -0.32
CA ASP A 211 -8.52 -5.33 -1.16
C ASP A 211 -7.80 -6.60 -0.67
N GLN A 212 -8.14 -7.05 0.55
CA GLN A 212 -7.63 -8.25 1.21
C GLN A 212 -8.69 -9.36 1.29
N LEU A 213 -9.84 -9.15 0.65
CA LEU A 213 -10.93 -10.12 0.56
C LEU A 213 -11.05 -10.65 -0.85
N LYS A 214 -11.37 -11.93 -0.96
CA LYS A 214 -11.74 -12.58 -2.21
C LYS A 214 -13.07 -13.28 -2.04
N SER A 215 -14.11 -12.85 -2.76
CA SER A 215 -15.37 -13.59 -2.79
C SER A 215 -15.15 -15.01 -3.28
N MET A 216 -15.79 -15.97 -2.60
CA MET A 216 -15.77 -17.38 -3.01
C MET A 216 -16.85 -17.68 -4.06
N ASN A 217 -17.72 -16.71 -4.38
CA ASN A 217 -18.84 -16.84 -5.33
C ASN A 217 -19.76 -18.04 -5.02
N TYR A 218 -19.99 -18.30 -3.72
CA TYR A 218 -20.92 -19.32 -3.27
C TYR A 218 -22.36 -18.88 -3.51
N THR A 219 -23.22 -19.85 -3.81
CA THR A 219 -24.67 -19.65 -3.90
C THR A 219 -25.25 -19.31 -2.52
N ASP A 220 -26.47 -18.78 -2.48
CA ASP A 220 -27.14 -18.45 -1.20
C ASP A 220 -27.28 -19.67 -0.28
N SER A 221 -27.53 -20.86 -0.84
CA SER A 221 -27.60 -22.11 -0.08
C SER A 221 -26.24 -22.48 0.52
N GLU A 222 -25.16 -22.39 -0.27
CA GLU A 222 -23.81 -22.68 0.19
C GLU A 222 -23.33 -21.65 1.23
N CYS A 223 -23.70 -20.38 1.06
CA CYS A 223 -23.47 -19.35 2.07
C CYS A 223 -24.20 -19.67 3.36
N HIS A 224 -25.44 -20.17 3.29
CA HIS A 224 -26.21 -20.60 4.46
C HIS A 224 -25.55 -21.77 5.19
N ASP A 225 -25.08 -22.79 4.46
CA ASP A 225 -24.37 -23.94 5.03
C ASP A 225 -23.07 -23.50 5.74
N MET A 226 -22.31 -22.60 5.12
CA MET A 226 -21.10 -22.04 5.70
C MET A 226 -21.39 -21.15 6.92
N GLN A 227 -22.49 -20.39 6.92
CA GLN A 227 -22.96 -19.64 8.09
C GLN A 227 -23.33 -20.57 9.26
N SER A 228 -24.03 -21.66 8.98
CA SER A 228 -24.35 -22.69 9.97
C SER A 228 -23.08 -23.33 10.55
N LEU A 229 -22.12 -23.67 9.69
CA LEU A 229 -20.81 -24.17 10.11
C LEU A 229 -20.06 -23.16 10.99
N SER A 230 -20.03 -21.89 10.57
CA SER A 230 -19.39 -20.81 11.34
C SER A 230 -20.03 -20.65 12.71
N ALA A 231 -21.36 -20.68 12.81
CA ALA A 231 -22.06 -20.58 14.09
C ALA A 231 -21.70 -21.74 15.04
N ARG A 232 -21.61 -22.97 14.52
CA ARG A 232 -21.17 -24.15 15.28
C ARG A 232 -19.74 -24.00 15.80
N ILE A 233 -18.81 -23.59 14.95
CA ILE A 233 -17.40 -23.37 15.31
C ILE A 233 -17.26 -22.26 16.36
N ASN A 234 -17.95 -21.13 16.19
CA ASN A 234 -17.88 -20.01 17.13
C ASN A 234 -18.48 -20.38 18.49
N LYS A 235 -19.60 -21.12 18.51
CA LYS A 235 -20.19 -21.63 19.76
C LYS A 235 -19.22 -22.50 20.56
N LEU A 236 -18.45 -23.35 19.87
CA LEU A 236 -17.40 -24.17 20.50
C LEU A 236 -16.29 -23.30 21.07
N ARG A 237 -15.81 -22.32 20.28
CA ARG A 237 -14.75 -21.41 20.73
C ARG A 237 -15.14 -20.64 21.99
N ASP A 238 -16.39 -20.19 22.07
CA ASP A 238 -16.89 -19.42 23.22
C ASP A 238 -17.13 -20.30 24.46
N SER A 239 -16.86 -21.62 24.39
CA SER A 239 -16.88 -22.51 25.55
C SER A 239 -15.51 -22.52 26.25
N ASP A 240 -15.51 -22.45 27.59
CA ASP A 240 -14.29 -22.28 28.41
C ASP A 240 -13.34 -23.50 28.41
N ASN A 241 -13.73 -24.64 27.83
CA ASN A 241 -13.04 -25.93 27.95
C ASN A 241 -12.50 -26.49 26.62
N LEU A 242 -12.09 -25.63 25.68
CA LEU A 242 -11.58 -26.12 24.40
C LEU A 242 -10.08 -26.50 24.46
N GLU A 243 -9.78 -27.78 24.35
CA GLU A 243 -8.39 -28.28 24.30
C GLU A 243 -7.65 -27.82 23.02
N GLU A 244 -6.31 -27.80 23.08
CA GLU A 244 -5.46 -27.43 21.95
C GLU A 244 -5.68 -28.33 20.72
N ALA A 245 -5.96 -29.62 20.94
CA ALA A 245 -6.31 -30.56 19.88
C ALA A 245 -7.61 -30.16 19.17
N ALA A 246 -8.63 -29.73 19.92
CA ALA A 246 -9.89 -29.25 19.35
C ALA A 246 -9.68 -27.93 18.58
N LEU A 247 -8.87 -27.00 19.10
CA LEU A 247 -8.49 -25.77 18.38
C LEU A 247 -7.81 -26.06 17.04
N ALA A 248 -6.93 -27.07 16.98
CA ALA A 248 -6.28 -27.47 15.73
C ALA A 248 -7.28 -28.00 14.70
N VAL A 249 -8.31 -28.72 15.14
CA VAL A 249 -9.43 -29.16 14.28
C VAL A 249 -10.24 -27.96 13.80
N LEU A 250 -10.61 -27.02 14.68
CA LEU A 250 -11.35 -25.81 14.27
C LEU A 250 -10.56 -24.97 13.26
N LYS A 251 -9.24 -24.85 13.46
CA LYS A 251 -8.34 -24.21 12.49
C LYS A 251 -8.39 -24.91 11.13
N HIS A 252 -8.30 -26.23 11.11
CA HIS A 252 -8.38 -27.01 9.88
C HIS A 252 -9.72 -26.77 9.15
N LEU A 253 -10.84 -26.77 9.88
CA LEU A 253 -12.16 -26.47 9.33
C LEU A 253 -12.25 -25.03 8.80
N GLY A 254 -11.56 -24.07 9.43
CA GLY A 254 -11.46 -22.68 8.99
C GLY A 254 -10.62 -22.44 7.72
N GLU A 255 -9.82 -23.42 7.30
CA GLU A 255 -8.97 -23.37 6.10
C GLU A 255 -9.59 -24.09 4.88
N LEU A 256 -10.80 -24.62 5.03
CA LEU A 256 -11.50 -25.29 3.94
C LEU A 256 -11.81 -24.34 2.78
N LYS A 257 -11.68 -24.84 1.55
CA LYS A 257 -12.00 -24.10 0.31
C LYS A 257 -13.29 -24.58 -0.36
N ARG A 258 -14.07 -25.39 0.36
CA ARG A 258 -15.31 -26.02 -0.10
C ARG A 258 -16.48 -25.65 0.84
N PRO A 259 -17.71 -25.53 0.34
CA PRO A 259 -18.87 -25.12 1.14
C PRO A 259 -19.51 -26.27 1.95
N TYR A 260 -18.84 -27.42 2.07
CA TYR A 260 -19.39 -28.60 2.74
C TYR A 260 -18.31 -29.35 3.53
N LEU A 261 -18.75 -30.04 4.59
CA LEU A 261 -17.93 -30.97 5.34
C LEU A 261 -18.08 -32.39 4.78
N THR A 262 -16.98 -33.13 4.77
CA THR A 262 -16.99 -34.58 4.56
C THR A 262 -17.61 -35.28 5.76
N GLU A 263 -18.06 -36.52 5.58
CA GLU A 263 -18.54 -37.40 6.65
C GLU A 263 -17.55 -37.48 7.83
N PHE A 264 -16.25 -37.49 7.54
CA PHE A 264 -15.21 -37.56 8.56
C PHE A 264 -15.10 -36.25 9.35
N GLU A 265 -15.02 -35.10 8.67
CA GLU A 265 -14.99 -33.77 9.30
C GLU A 265 -16.25 -33.51 10.12
N GLN A 266 -17.41 -33.94 9.61
CA GLN A 266 -18.68 -33.82 10.32
C GLN A 266 -18.69 -34.66 11.61
N LYS A 267 -18.12 -35.87 11.59
CA LYS A 267 -17.96 -36.71 12.79
C LYS A 267 -16.98 -36.10 13.78
N MET A 268 -15.86 -35.55 13.31
CA MET A 268 -14.89 -34.85 14.18
C MET A 268 -15.54 -33.65 14.88
N LEU A 269 -16.23 -32.79 14.12
CA LEU A 269 -16.89 -31.62 14.69
C LEU A 269 -17.96 -32.01 15.71
N ARG A 270 -18.79 -33.02 15.40
CA ARG A 270 -19.80 -33.55 16.34
C ARG A 270 -19.21 -34.14 17.61
N PHE A 271 -18.07 -34.82 17.51
CA PHE A 271 -17.38 -35.35 18.66
C PHE A 271 -16.94 -34.22 19.60
N ILE A 272 -16.33 -33.16 19.06
CA ILE A 272 -15.94 -31.97 19.84
C ILE A 272 -17.17 -31.31 20.47
N GLU A 273 -18.26 -31.14 19.72
CA GLU A 273 -19.54 -30.60 20.22
C GLU A 273 -20.11 -31.39 21.41
N LEU A 274 -19.98 -32.72 21.38
CA LEU A 274 -20.45 -33.58 22.46
C LEU A 274 -19.60 -33.41 23.73
N GLU A 275 -18.28 -33.48 23.61
CA GLU A 275 -17.36 -33.36 24.74
C GLU A 275 -17.42 -31.97 25.42
N CYS A 276 -17.59 -30.90 24.65
CA CYS A 276 -17.78 -29.56 25.23
C CYS A 276 -19.14 -29.42 25.94
N SER A 277 -20.16 -30.14 25.49
CA SER A 277 -21.49 -30.13 26.11
C SER A 277 -21.54 -30.95 27.41
N THR A 278 -20.81 -32.06 27.50
CA THR A 278 -20.76 -32.92 28.70
C THR A 278 -19.98 -32.29 29.84
N THR A 279 -19.00 -31.42 29.55
CA THR A 279 -18.17 -30.74 30.55
C THR A 279 -18.83 -29.47 31.12
N SER A 280 -19.95 -29.03 30.56
CA SER A 280 -20.69 -27.83 30.99
C SER A 280 -21.86 -28.14 31.96
N SER A 281 -21.96 -29.38 32.46
CA SER A 281 -22.91 -29.85 33.48
C SER A 281 -22.18 -30.22 34.77
#